data_AF-A0A944RXT9-F1
#
_entry.id   AF-A0A944RXT9-F1
#
_cell.length_a   1.000
_cell.length_b   1.000
_cell.length_c   1.000
_cell.angle_alpha   90.00
_cell.angle_beta   90.00
_cell.angle_gamma   90.00
#
_symmetry.space_group_name_H-M   'P 1'
#
loop_
_entity.id
_entity.type
_entity.pdbx_description
1 polymer ?
#
loop_
_entity_poly.entity_id
_entity_poly.type
_entity_poly.pdbx_seq_one_letter_code
_entity_poly.pdbx_strand_id
1 'polypeptide(L)'
;MRIRRIALVAVCMWASMLPAQETGGRSSARVDGRAASESQATEEDLEAGGDKAVGSGVLLIGMEAYREVLRSGQYLVGPGDRFLIQVSGLDAPVEATVLAEGGLFIPGAGRAQVGGLSLRQARAVVDDVYQRYVQVGSVAIELSAPRRFPVSVVGLVEHPGIVDGSGVERVSELIRKAGGLSDGASRRNIYIVRASELTPNEIMQLRRGLQDDSILERLKGRARRVDLALYEVTGTSDLNPFLVDGDIVIVPSRRYILRAIEAVRRGGTYEYVHGDRLSDLIALAMGPSSHYDANNVYLFRYTHSGTQHERIRVDMDAAIAGDAAADISLEPGDWLVVKSRANFQRQSTVRLIGEVEYAGFYVIDDGVTRLRDVIDLAGGITELASLPKARIVRELDDEEQLDPEFERILTIPPAAWSEEEKQYFNMRSREKRGQMVVDFVALFADPMDPEQNIFVRPGDVIVIPSSLRTVLVSGRAAFPGAVPFEPGFSVDDYIARAGGFGWRASRDVRVIKARTGEILEADDVDQVEPGDNIWIKEKPVRDYWLGLRQVMSVAGEVATVILLFRF
;
A
#
# COMPACT_ATOMS: atom_id res chain seq x y z
N MET A 1 -8.60 42.15 50.19
CA MET A 1 -9.14 41.21 51.21
C MET A 1 -7.99 40.35 51.79
N ARG A 2 -8.24 39.47 52.76
CA ARG A 2 -7.23 38.68 53.53
C ARG A 2 -6.30 37.88 52.57
N ILE A 3 -4.94 37.94 52.63
CA ILE A 3 -3.98 37.42 53.66
C ILE A 3 -3.96 35.87 53.63
N ARG A 4 -2.87 35.10 53.38
CA ARG A 4 -1.40 35.13 53.72
C ARG A 4 -0.63 34.24 52.67
N ARG A 5 0.63 34.44 52.20
CA ARG A 5 2.03 34.22 52.76
C ARG A 5 2.18 32.91 53.58
N ILE A 6 3.19 32.02 53.49
CA ILE A 6 4.69 32.00 53.42
C ILE A 6 5.12 30.64 52.76
N ALA A 7 6.23 30.31 52.05
CA ALA A 7 7.59 30.82 51.75
C ALA A 7 8.81 30.10 52.43
N LEU A 8 10.02 30.16 51.81
CA LEU A 8 11.29 29.38 52.04
C LEU A 8 11.28 27.91 51.53
N VAL A 9 12.32 27.28 50.93
CA VAL A 9 13.78 27.51 50.64
C VAL A 9 14.82 26.85 51.60
N ALA A 10 15.39 25.72 51.14
CA ALA A 10 16.76 25.20 51.31
C ALA A 10 16.88 23.98 50.35
N VAL A 11 17.90 23.69 49.53
CA VAL A 11 19.36 23.94 49.50
C VAL A 11 20.16 23.13 50.52
N CYS A 12 20.68 21.98 50.06
CA CYS A 12 21.97 21.41 50.49
C CYS A 12 22.56 20.56 49.33
N MET A 13 23.84 20.22 49.40
CA MET A 13 24.65 19.82 48.24
C MET A 13 25.74 18.80 48.66
N TRP A 14 26.40 18.15 47.68
CA TRP A 14 27.55 17.22 47.80
C TRP A 14 27.25 15.79 48.32
N ALA A 15 28.08 14.77 48.11
CA ALA A 15 28.85 14.30 46.92
C ALA A 15 29.74 13.09 47.30
N SER A 16 29.69 11.96 46.57
CA SER A 16 30.81 10.98 46.49
C SER A 16 30.61 9.83 45.50
N MET A 17 31.61 9.60 44.64
CA MET A 17 32.22 8.31 44.25
C MET A 17 31.38 7.16 43.62
N LEU A 18 31.66 6.96 42.32
CA LEU A 18 31.88 5.66 41.62
C LEU A 18 33.11 4.89 42.21
N PRO A 19 33.44 3.63 41.82
CA PRO A 19 32.91 2.80 40.73
C PRO A 19 32.56 1.32 41.09
N ALA A 20 32.33 0.52 40.03
CA ALA A 20 31.94 -0.89 39.99
C ALA A 20 33.08 -1.93 40.26
N GLN A 21 32.81 -3.19 39.88
CA GLN A 21 33.68 -4.40 39.91
C GLN A 21 33.74 -5.14 41.28
N GLU A 22 33.89 -6.48 41.37
CA GLU A 22 33.97 -7.53 40.34
C GLU A 22 33.57 -8.93 40.87
N THR A 23 33.53 -9.94 39.98
CA THR A 23 33.33 -11.39 40.23
C THR A 23 31.97 -11.80 40.82
N GLY A 24 31.47 -13.03 40.65
CA GLY A 24 31.96 -14.15 39.84
C GLY A 24 31.78 -15.49 40.57
N GLY A 25 30.85 -16.34 40.11
CA GLY A 25 30.59 -17.62 40.76
C GLY A 25 29.59 -18.52 40.03
N ARG A 26 30.11 -19.50 39.26
CA ARG A 26 29.35 -20.69 38.86
C ARG A 26 29.39 -21.71 40.00
N SER A 27 28.26 -22.31 40.39
CA SER A 27 28.22 -23.75 40.75
C SER A 27 26.81 -24.31 40.86
N SER A 28 26.74 -25.65 40.81
CA SER A 28 25.66 -26.55 41.25
C SER A 28 24.24 -26.32 40.75
N ALA A 29 23.78 -27.23 39.89
CA ALA A 29 22.36 -27.50 39.71
C ALA A 29 21.77 -28.21 40.94
N ARG A 30 20.45 -28.08 41.14
CA ARG A 30 19.66 -29.00 41.95
C ARG A 30 18.32 -29.25 41.26
N VAL A 31 17.92 -30.51 41.16
CA VAL A 31 16.62 -30.93 40.66
C VAL A 31 15.65 -30.94 41.83
N ASP A 32 14.44 -30.39 41.66
CA ASP A 32 13.17 -31.04 42.03
C ASP A 32 11.94 -30.14 41.81
N GLY A 33 10.75 -30.78 41.81
CA GLY A 33 9.58 -30.18 42.45
C GLY A 33 8.64 -29.34 41.57
N ARG A 34 7.59 -30.00 41.06
CA ARG A 34 6.36 -29.37 40.57
C ARG A 34 5.80 -28.31 41.54
N ALA A 35 5.37 -27.18 40.98
CA ALA A 35 4.12 -26.51 41.39
C ALA A 35 3.54 -25.76 40.17
N ALA A 36 2.22 -25.78 40.02
CA ALA A 36 1.54 -24.87 39.11
C ALA A 36 1.07 -23.65 39.90
N SER A 37 1.08 -22.48 39.27
CA SER A 37 0.40 -21.28 39.76
C SER A 37 -0.31 -20.62 38.59
N GLU A 38 -1.65 -20.60 38.65
CA GLU A 38 -2.48 -19.88 37.69
C GLU A 38 -2.29 -18.38 37.90
N SER A 39 -1.75 -17.67 36.90
CA SER A 39 -1.77 -16.21 36.85
C SER A 39 -2.91 -15.76 35.94
N GLN A 40 -4.02 -15.36 36.54
CA GLN A 40 -5.14 -14.77 35.81
C GLN A 40 -4.69 -13.43 35.19
N ALA A 41 -4.80 -13.31 33.86
CA ALA A 41 -4.63 -12.02 33.18
C ALA A 41 -5.93 -11.23 33.25
N THR A 42 -5.84 -9.95 33.58
CA THR A 42 -6.96 -9.01 33.67
C THR A 42 -7.21 -8.29 32.35
N GLU A 43 -8.46 -7.93 32.07
CA GLU A 43 -8.90 -7.41 30.75
C GLU A 43 -8.33 -6.02 30.37
N GLU A 44 -7.57 -5.35 31.25
CA GLU A 44 -7.00 -4.02 31.01
C GLU A 44 -5.66 -4.02 30.21
N ASP A 45 -4.98 -5.17 30.07
CA ASP A 45 -3.70 -5.27 29.34
C ASP A 45 -3.83 -5.21 27.80
N LEU A 46 -5.06 -5.07 27.26
CA LEU A 46 -5.35 -5.22 25.83
C LEU A 46 -5.42 -3.92 25.00
N GLU A 47 -5.50 -2.73 25.60
CA GLU A 47 -5.71 -1.47 24.86
C GLU A 47 -4.46 -0.61 24.64
N ALA A 48 -3.28 -1.04 25.12
CA ALA A 48 -2.02 -0.28 25.03
C ALA A 48 -1.09 -0.73 23.87
N GLY A 49 -1.65 -0.93 22.67
CA GLY A 49 -0.94 -1.57 21.53
C GLY A 49 -1.12 -0.92 20.15
N GLY A 50 -1.42 0.39 20.09
CA GLY A 50 -1.65 1.09 18.83
C GLY A 50 -0.43 1.18 17.90
N ASP A 51 -0.69 1.03 16.60
CA ASP A 51 0.20 1.34 15.46
C ASP A 51 1.51 0.53 15.29
N LYS A 52 1.36 -0.75 14.91
CA LYS A 52 2.20 -1.46 13.91
C LYS A 52 1.67 -2.87 13.56
N ALA A 53 0.63 -2.93 12.72
CA ALA A 53 0.01 -4.20 12.31
C ALA A 53 -0.43 -4.26 10.83
N VAL A 54 0.32 -3.65 9.91
CA VAL A 54 0.13 -3.85 8.47
C VAL A 54 0.73 -5.22 8.07
N GLY A 55 -0.01 -6.31 8.31
CA GLY A 55 0.57 -7.65 8.08
C GLY A 55 -0.22 -8.90 8.45
N SER A 56 -1.57 -8.91 8.46
CA SER A 56 -2.32 -10.17 8.70
C SER A 56 -3.74 -10.18 8.12
N GLY A 57 -3.86 -10.15 6.78
CA GLY A 57 -5.12 -10.31 6.05
C GLY A 57 -5.66 -11.74 6.04
N VAL A 58 -5.78 -12.40 7.20
CA VAL A 58 -6.21 -13.80 7.34
C VAL A 58 -7.11 -13.98 8.57
N LEU A 59 -8.44 -13.89 8.37
CA LEU A 59 -9.48 -14.51 9.23
C LEU A 59 -10.88 -14.23 8.66
N LEU A 60 -11.46 -15.18 7.89
CA LEU A 60 -12.91 -15.34 7.66
C LEU A 60 -13.20 -16.59 6.79
N ILE A 61 -12.63 -16.65 5.59
CA ILE A 61 -12.96 -17.61 4.50
C ILE A 61 -12.96 -19.08 4.96
N GLY A 62 -11.98 -19.51 5.76
CA GLY A 62 -11.84 -20.90 6.19
C GLY A 62 -13.02 -21.44 7.02
N MET A 63 -13.65 -20.60 7.85
CA MET A 63 -14.81 -21.00 8.65
C MET A 63 -16.11 -21.01 7.83
N GLU A 64 -16.18 -20.22 6.75
CA GLU A 64 -17.34 -20.21 5.86
C GLU A 64 -17.35 -21.46 4.99
N ALA A 65 -16.21 -21.84 4.39
CA ALA A 65 -16.06 -23.09 3.65
C ALA A 65 -16.44 -24.31 4.51
N TYR A 66 -15.93 -24.41 5.74
CA TYR A 66 -16.29 -25.48 6.68
C TYR A 66 -17.80 -25.54 6.96
N ARG A 67 -18.45 -24.39 7.22
CA ARG A 67 -19.90 -24.29 7.44
C ARG A 67 -20.71 -24.64 6.19
N GLU A 68 -20.23 -24.28 5.00
CA GLU A 68 -20.90 -24.52 3.73
C GLU A 68 -21.08 -26.03 3.47
N VAL A 69 -20.01 -26.82 3.53
CA VAL A 69 -20.09 -28.28 3.26
C VAL A 69 -20.98 -28.99 4.29
N LEU A 70 -20.89 -28.58 5.56
CA LEU A 70 -21.70 -29.18 6.63
C LEU A 70 -23.19 -28.85 6.51
N ARG A 71 -23.54 -27.66 5.99
CA ARG A 71 -24.93 -27.24 5.74
C ARG A 71 -25.48 -27.78 4.43
N SER A 72 -24.68 -27.88 3.36
CA SER A 72 -25.08 -28.56 2.12
C SER A 72 -25.23 -30.07 2.34
N GLY A 73 -24.46 -30.62 3.28
CA GLY A 73 -24.42 -32.05 3.59
C GLY A 73 -23.71 -32.88 2.51
N GLN A 74 -22.95 -32.23 1.62
CA GLN A 74 -22.26 -32.86 0.49
C GLN A 74 -20.90 -33.47 0.87
N TYR A 75 -20.41 -33.25 2.09
CA TYR A 75 -19.14 -33.81 2.58
C TYR A 75 -19.08 -35.33 2.36
N LEU A 76 -18.07 -35.82 1.65
CA LEU A 76 -17.91 -37.25 1.35
C LEU A 76 -17.24 -37.97 2.53
N VAL A 77 -18.05 -38.67 3.31
CA VAL A 77 -17.61 -39.42 4.49
C VAL A 77 -16.69 -40.57 4.09
N GLY A 78 -15.60 -40.78 4.82
CA GLY A 78 -14.65 -41.85 4.58
C GLY A 78 -13.79 -42.21 5.80
N PRO A 79 -12.91 -43.22 5.66
CA PRO A 79 -12.09 -43.72 6.77
C PRO A 79 -11.26 -42.63 7.47
N GLY A 80 -11.31 -42.62 8.80
CA GLY A 80 -10.60 -41.63 9.64
C GLY A 80 -11.43 -40.40 10.02
N ASP A 81 -12.63 -40.20 9.46
CA ASP A 81 -13.56 -39.16 9.93
C ASP A 81 -14.04 -39.47 11.34
N ARG A 82 -14.13 -38.46 12.21
CA ARG A 82 -14.64 -38.63 13.58
C ARG A 82 -15.97 -37.92 13.78
N PHE A 83 -16.95 -38.65 14.31
CA PHE A 83 -18.29 -38.18 14.58
C PHE A 83 -18.56 -38.13 16.08
N LEU A 84 -19.24 -37.08 16.53
CA LEU A 84 -19.97 -37.11 17.79
C LEU A 84 -21.35 -37.70 17.50
N ILE A 85 -21.69 -38.78 18.22
CA ILE A 85 -22.97 -39.46 18.16
C ILE A 85 -23.75 -39.08 19.41
N GLN A 86 -24.80 -38.27 19.25
CA GLN A 86 -25.78 -38.02 20.29
C GLN A 86 -26.84 -39.12 20.23
N VAL A 87 -27.10 -39.77 21.36
CA VAL A 87 -28.10 -40.84 21.48
C VAL A 87 -29.04 -40.49 22.64
N SER A 88 -30.34 -40.56 22.41
CA SER A 88 -31.35 -40.33 23.45
C SER A 88 -31.14 -41.29 24.64
N GLY A 89 -30.96 -40.75 25.83
CA GLY A 89 -30.75 -41.52 27.06
C GLY A 89 -29.28 -41.79 27.44
N LEU A 90 -28.30 -41.20 26.74
CA LEU A 90 -26.91 -41.08 27.22
C LEU A 90 -26.65 -39.68 27.78
N ASP A 91 -25.92 -39.60 28.89
CA ASP A 91 -25.56 -38.32 29.55
C ASP A 91 -24.56 -37.48 28.74
N ALA A 92 -23.87 -38.08 27.77
CA ALA A 92 -22.87 -37.43 26.92
C ALA A 92 -22.85 -38.03 25.51
N PRO A 93 -22.49 -37.26 24.47
CA PRO A 93 -22.26 -37.78 23.13
C PRO A 93 -21.02 -38.69 23.09
N VAL A 94 -21.08 -39.73 22.26
CA VAL A 94 -19.97 -40.69 22.06
C VAL A 94 -19.18 -40.28 20.81
N GLU A 95 -17.87 -40.09 20.93
CA GLU A 95 -16.99 -39.92 19.76
C GLU A 95 -16.70 -41.27 19.11
N ALA A 96 -16.91 -41.38 17.79
CA ALA A 96 -16.70 -42.60 17.01
C ALA A 96 -16.04 -42.29 15.66
N THR A 97 -15.06 -43.11 15.29
CA THR A 97 -14.28 -42.95 14.05
C THR A 97 -14.79 -43.90 12.96
N VAL A 98 -14.89 -43.41 11.72
CA VAL A 98 -15.18 -44.25 10.54
C VAL A 98 -13.97 -45.16 10.25
N LEU A 99 -14.19 -46.46 10.26
CA LEU A 99 -13.17 -47.49 10.06
C LEU A 99 -12.69 -47.57 8.60
N ALA A 100 -11.57 -48.26 8.36
CA ALA A 100 -10.99 -48.48 7.02
C ALA A 100 -11.98 -49.06 5.98
N GLU A 101 -12.89 -49.90 6.45
CA GLU A 101 -14.00 -50.53 5.72
C GLU A 101 -15.26 -49.64 5.57
N GLY A 102 -15.20 -48.37 5.96
CA GLY A 102 -16.30 -47.40 5.87
C GLY A 102 -17.43 -47.60 6.88
N GLY A 103 -17.24 -48.47 7.88
CA GLY A 103 -18.19 -48.67 8.99
C GLY A 103 -18.06 -47.60 10.08
N LEU A 104 -19.17 -47.14 10.63
CA LEU A 104 -19.27 -46.35 11.85
C LEU A 104 -20.05 -47.16 12.91
N PHE A 105 -19.57 -47.18 14.15
CA PHE A 105 -20.21 -47.90 15.25
C PHE A 105 -21.19 -47.00 16.00
N ILE A 106 -22.45 -47.41 16.08
CA ILE A 106 -23.55 -46.71 16.73
C ILE A 106 -23.91 -47.44 18.03
N PRO A 107 -23.82 -46.78 19.20
CA PRO A 107 -24.22 -47.38 20.47
C PRO A 107 -25.65 -47.92 20.42
N GLY A 108 -25.85 -49.16 20.88
CA GLY A 108 -27.15 -49.85 20.88
C GLY A 108 -27.62 -50.42 19.53
N ALA A 109 -27.06 -49.97 18.39
CA ALA A 109 -27.51 -50.35 17.04
C ALA A 109 -26.44 -51.02 16.16
N GLY A 110 -25.17 -51.02 16.56
CA GLY A 110 -24.11 -51.72 15.85
C GLY A 110 -23.53 -50.93 14.68
N ARG A 111 -23.26 -51.59 13.55
CA ARG A 111 -22.42 -51.05 12.47
C ARG A 111 -23.25 -50.45 11.33
N ALA A 112 -23.18 -49.13 11.14
CA ALA A 112 -23.70 -48.43 9.97
C ALA A 112 -22.63 -48.28 8.88
N GLN A 113 -22.96 -48.52 7.61
CA GLN A 113 -22.04 -48.29 6.48
C GLN A 113 -22.18 -46.84 5.99
N VAL A 114 -21.18 -46.00 6.27
CA VAL A 114 -21.22 -44.56 5.94
C VAL A 114 -20.11 -44.10 4.99
N GLY A 115 -19.01 -44.86 4.89
CA GLY A 115 -17.91 -44.54 3.97
C GLY A 115 -18.34 -44.57 2.51
N GLY A 116 -18.02 -43.51 1.76
CA GLY A 116 -18.45 -43.30 0.38
C GLY A 116 -19.81 -42.60 0.24
N LEU A 117 -20.50 -42.28 1.34
CA LEU A 117 -21.75 -41.53 1.32
C LEU A 117 -21.52 -40.03 1.58
N SER A 118 -22.40 -39.18 1.06
CA SER A 118 -22.48 -37.80 1.52
C SER A 118 -22.94 -37.74 2.98
N LEU A 119 -22.53 -36.73 3.74
CA LEU A 119 -22.95 -36.52 5.14
C LEU A 119 -24.48 -36.53 5.32
N ARG A 120 -25.24 -36.06 4.32
CA ARG A 120 -26.71 -36.15 4.28
C ARG A 120 -27.20 -37.60 4.24
N GLN A 121 -26.60 -38.44 3.38
CA GLN A 121 -26.93 -39.87 3.27
C GLN A 121 -26.45 -40.66 4.49
N ALA A 122 -25.25 -40.36 5.01
CA ALA A 122 -24.71 -41.00 6.22
C ALA A 122 -25.62 -40.81 7.44
N ARG A 123 -26.16 -39.60 7.63
CA ARG A 123 -27.18 -39.31 8.66
C ARG A 123 -28.42 -40.19 8.51
N ALA A 124 -28.97 -40.30 7.30
CA ALA A 124 -30.15 -41.12 7.04
C ALA A 124 -29.89 -42.64 7.24
N VAL A 125 -28.71 -43.13 6.86
CA VAL A 125 -28.33 -44.54 7.09
C VAL A 125 -28.12 -44.85 8.58
N VAL A 126 -27.59 -43.91 9.36
CA VAL A 126 -27.45 -44.09 10.81
C VAL A 126 -28.80 -44.11 11.53
N ASP A 127 -29.75 -43.25 11.15
CA ASP A 127 -31.11 -43.29 11.71
C ASP A 127 -31.83 -44.60 11.34
N ASP A 128 -31.83 -45.01 10.05
CA ASP A 128 -32.39 -46.31 9.62
C ASP A 128 -31.75 -47.51 10.35
N VAL A 129 -30.44 -47.51 10.58
CA VAL A 129 -29.77 -48.55 11.37
C VAL A 129 -30.21 -48.51 12.84
N TYR A 130 -30.40 -47.32 13.43
CA TYR A 130 -30.79 -47.15 14.83
C TYR A 130 -32.24 -47.56 15.11
N GLN A 131 -33.20 -47.10 14.28
CA GLN A 131 -34.63 -47.41 14.45
C GLN A 131 -34.96 -48.91 14.30
N ARG A 132 -34.06 -49.71 13.69
CA ARG A 132 -34.19 -51.18 13.62
C ARG A 132 -33.95 -51.90 14.94
N TYR A 133 -33.20 -51.29 15.87
CA TYR A 133 -32.80 -51.91 17.13
C TYR A 133 -33.35 -51.18 18.37
N VAL A 134 -33.64 -49.87 18.27
CA VAL A 134 -34.17 -49.06 19.37
C VAL A 134 -35.54 -48.51 18.99
N GLN A 135 -36.58 -48.88 19.77
CA GLN A 135 -37.97 -48.51 19.48
C GLN A 135 -38.39 -47.12 19.99
N VAL A 136 -37.62 -46.52 20.91
CA VAL A 136 -37.93 -45.22 21.53
C VAL A 136 -36.64 -44.42 21.70
N GLY A 137 -36.55 -43.30 20.99
CA GLY A 137 -35.43 -42.37 21.04
C GLY A 137 -35.00 -41.91 19.65
N SER A 138 -34.06 -40.96 19.61
CA SER A 138 -33.38 -40.50 18.39
C SER A 138 -31.87 -40.65 18.51
N VAL A 139 -31.23 -40.76 17.34
CA VAL A 139 -29.79 -40.64 17.16
C VAL A 139 -29.49 -39.43 16.26
N ALA A 140 -28.40 -38.71 16.53
CA ALA A 140 -27.88 -37.68 15.65
C ALA A 140 -26.36 -37.83 15.51
N ILE A 141 -25.84 -37.56 14.31
CA ILE A 141 -24.39 -37.57 14.03
C ILE A 141 -23.91 -36.21 13.52
N GLU A 142 -22.82 -35.74 14.13
CA GLU A 142 -22.14 -34.48 13.80
C GLU A 142 -20.66 -34.76 13.52
N LEU A 143 -20.14 -34.23 12.41
CA LEU A 143 -18.74 -34.41 12.02
C LEU A 143 -17.84 -33.54 12.89
N SER A 144 -17.34 -34.10 13.98
CA SER A 144 -16.49 -33.42 14.96
C SER A 144 -15.09 -33.10 14.44
N ALA A 145 -14.49 -34.02 13.67
CA ALA A 145 -13.22 -33.80 12.99
C ALA A 145 -13.24 -34.49 11.61
N PRO A 146 -13.12 -33.72 10.50
CA PRO A 146 -12.93 -34.31 9.19
C PRO A 146 -11.51 -34.87 9.07
N ARG A 147 -11.37 -35.99 8.37
CA ARG A 147 -10.09 -36.65 8.14
C ARG A 147 -9.08 -35.76 7.41
N ARG A 148 -7.79 -35.97 7.71
CA ARG A 148 -6.65 -35.40 6.99
C ARG A 148 -6.19 -36.41 5.94
N PHE A 149 -5.82 -35.95 4.75
CA PHE A 149 -5.24 -36.82 3.70
C PHE A 149 -4.17 -36.08 2.89
N PRO A 150 -3.14 -36.78 2.39
CA PRO A 150 -2.13 -36.19 1.54
C PRO A 150 -2.70 -35.84 0.17
N VAL A 151 -2.52 -34.60 -0.27
CA VAL A 151 -2.83 -34.14 -1.63
C VAL A 151 -1.52 -33.72 -2.29
N SER A 152 -1.28 -34.15 -3.53
CA SER A 152 -0.08 -33.77 -4.26
C SER A 152 -0.31 -32.44 -4.98
N VAL A 153 0.48 -31.41 -4.69
CA VAL A 153 0.49 -30.12 -5.40
C VAL A 153 1.72 -30.06 -6.29
N VAL A 154 1.52 -29.89 -7.60
CA VAL A 154 2.60 -29.87 -8.60
C VAL A 154 2.47 -28.68 -9.56
N GLY A 155 3.61 -28.14 -10.01
CA GLY A 155 3.65 -26.97 -10.89
C GLY A 155 4.17 -25.72 -10.18
N LEU A 156 3.68 -24.54 -10.59
CA LEU A 156 4.15 -23.22 -10.15
C LEU A 156 3.48 -22.78 -8.83
N VAL A 157 3.88 -23.44 -7.75
CA VAL A 157 3.63 -23.05 -6.36
C VAL A 157 4.95 -22.91 -5.62
N GLU A 158 4.99 -22.11 -4.57
CA GLU A 158 6.24 -21.84 -3.83
C GLU A 158 6.86 -23.10 -3.22
N HIS A 159 6.02 -24.02 -2.72
CA HIS A 159 6.44 -25.27 -2.08
C HIS A 159 5.70 -26.47 -2.70
N PRO A 160 6.13 -26.94 -3.89
CA PRO A 160 5.50 -28.08 -4.56
C PRO A 160 5.85 -29.40 -3.86
N GLY A 161 4.89 -30.30 -3.71
CA GLY A 161 5.07 -31.53 -2.94
C GLY A 161 3.76 -32.14 -2.46
N ILE A 162 3.83 -32.88 -1.35
CA ILE A 162 2.64 -33.41 -0.66
C ILE A 162 2.25 -32.42 0.43
N VAL A 163 0.97 -32.03 0.45
CA VAL A 163 0.39 -31.10 1.41
C VAL A 163 -0.83 -31.75 2.05
N ASP A 164 -0.98 -31.65 3.37
CA ASP A 164 -2.15 -32.21 4.06
C ASP A 164 -3.41 -31.39 3.74
N GLY A 165 -4.35 -32.02 3.03
CA GLY A 165 -5.70 -31.53 2.79
C GLY A 165 -6.73 -32.13 3.77
N SER A 166 -7.99 -31.75 3.57
CA SER A 166 -9.16 -32.36 4.20
C SER A 166 -10.41 -32.11 3.33
N GLY A 167 -11.45 -32.94 3.45
CA GLY A 167 -12.65 -32.87 2.60
C GLY A 167 -13.56 -31.66 2.84
N VAL A 168 -13.21 -30.79 3.80
CA VAL A 168 -13.85 -29.49 4.05
C VAL A 168 -13.04 -28.31 3.48
N GLU A 169 -11.83 -28.56 2.98
CA GLU A 169 -10.93 -27.55 2.43
C GLU A 169 -11.11 -27.44 0.91
N ARG A 170 -11.00 -26.22 0.37
CA ARG A 170 -11.03 -25.95 -1.07
C ARG A 170 -9.61 -25.91 -1.66
N VAL A 171 -9.48 -26.01 -2.99
CA VAL A 171 -8.18 -25.96 -3.68
C VAL A 171 -7.34 -24.73 -3.32
N SER A 172 -7.97 -23.56 -3.19
CA SER A 172 -7.34 -22.32 -2.72
C SER A 172 -6.69 -22.43 -1.32
N GLU A 173 -7.28 -23.19 -0.39
CA GLU A 173 -6.70 -23.43 0.94
C GLU A 173 -5.42 -24.26 0.84
N LEU A 174 -5.42 -25.28 -0.03
CA LEU A 174 -4.27 -26.16 -0.26
C LEU A 174 -3.11 -25.42 -0.93
N ILE A 175 -3.41 -24.59 -1.93
CA ILE A 175 -2.41 -23.77 -2.61
C ILE A 175 -1.78 -22.76 -1.65
N ARG A 176 -2.55 -22.16 -0.73
CA ARG A 176 -1.99 -21.33 0.34
C ARG A 176 -1.06 -22.11 1.27
N LYS A 177 -1.39 -23.38 1.59
CA LYS A 177 -0.52 -24.28 2.38
C LYS A 177 0.74 -24.70 1.61
N ALA A 178 0.71 -24.73 0.28
CA ALA A 178 1.87 -24.87 -0.59
C ALA A 178 2.69 -23.55 -0.75
N GLY A 179 2.52 -22.60 0.17
CA GLY A 179 3.19 -21.28 0.16
C GLY A 179 2.54 -20.23 -0.75
N GLY A 180 1.62 -20.63 -1.64
CA GLY A 180 0.96 -19.77 -2.61
C GLY A 180 1.27 -20.14 -4.06
N LEU A 181 0.80 -19.31 -4.99
CA LEU A 181 1.13 -19.40 -6.42
C LEU A 181 2.41 -18.61 -6.70
N SER A 182 3.32 -19.18 -7.47
CA SER A 182 4.57 -18.51 -7.87
C SER A 182 4.35 -17.50 -9.01
N ASP A 183 5.34 -16.64 -9.24
CA ASP A 183 5.33 -15.71 -10.37
C ASP A 183 5.14 -16.45 -11.72
N GLY A 184 4.21 -15.94 -12.53
CA GLY A 184 3.84 -16.53 -13.82
C GLY A 184 2.91 -17.75 -13.73
N ALA A 185 2.51 -18.21 -12.55
CA ALA A 185 1.52 -19.26 -12.39
C ALA A 185 0.13 -18.86 -12.95
N SER A 186 -0.60 -19.85 -13.43
CA SER A 186 -2.01 -19.70 -13.79
C SER A 186 -2.88 -19.54 -12.54
N ARG A 187 -3.81 -18.59 -12.57
CA ARG A 187 -4.87 -18.44 -11.55
C ARG A 187 -6.21 -19.00 -12.03
N ARG A 188 -6.36 -19.20 -13.35
CA ARG A 188 -7.64 -19.52 -14.01
C ARG A 188 -7.72 -20.91 -14.63
N ASN A 189 -6.57 -21.52 -14.88
CA ASN A 189 -6.44 -22.80 -15.57
C ASN A 189 -5.68 -23.82 -14.71
N ILE A 190 -6.00 -23.85 -13.41
CA ILE A 190 -5.53 -24.86 -12.46
C ILE A 190 -6.37 -26.14 -12.68
N TYR A 191 -5.81 -27.31 -12.40
CA TYR A 191 -6.49 -28.60 -12.61
C TYR A 191 -6.46 -29.50 -11.36
N ILE A 192 -7.49 -30.32 -11.20
CA ILE A 192 -7.51 -31.45 -10.26
C ILE A 192 -7.69 -32.74 -11.06
N VAL A 193 -6.92 -33.78 -10.74
CA VAL A 193 -7.14 -35.14 -11.26
C VAL A 193 -7.01 -36.16 -10.13
N ARG A 194 -7.80 -37.24 -10.19
CA ARG A 194 -7.76 -38.34 -9.21
C ARG A 194 -6.56 -39.23 -9.51
N ALA A 195 -5.71 -39.51 -8.53
CA ALA A 195 -4.53 -40.36 -8.69
C ALA A 195 -4.89 -41.78 -9.20
N SER A 196 -6.08 -42.29 -8.86
CA SER A 196 -6.62 -43.58 -9.33
C SER A 196 -6.92 -43.64 -10.82
N GLU A 197 -7.02 -42.50 -11.51
CA GLU A 197 -7.23 -42.44 -12.96
C GLU A 197 -5.92 -42.35 -13.74
N LEU A 198 -4.81 -41.94 -13.11
CA LEU A 198 -3.54 -41.71 -13.80
C LEU A 198 -2.78 -43.01 -14.04
N THR A 199 -2.17 -43.12 -15.21
CA THR A 199 -1.16 -44.15 -15.46
C THR A 199 0.13 -43.87 -14.65
N PRO A 200 0.94 -44.89 -14.29
CA PRO A 200 2.22 -44.68 -13.62
C PRO A 200 3.17 -43.73 -14.37
N ASN A 201 3.09 -43.70 -15.70
CA ASN A 201 3.86 -42.79 -16.54
C ASN A 201 3.38 -41.32 -16.39
N GLU A 202 2.07 -41.07 -16.31
CA GLU A 202 1.53 -39.73 -16.06
C GLU A 202 1.90 -39.23 -14.66
N ILE A 203 1.83 -40.09 -13.64
CA ILE A 203 2.30 -39.77 -12.28
C ILE A 203 3.80 -39.44 -12.29
N MET A 204 4.62 -40.20 -13.01
CA MET A 204 6.06 -39.91 -13.15
C MET A 204 6.33 -38.61 -13.92
N GLN A 205 5.51 -38.26 -14.91
CA GLN A 205 5.62 -36.99 -15.64
C GLN A 205 5.31 -35.81 -14.72
N LEU A 206 4.17 -35.83 -14.01
CA LEU A 206 3.81 -34.77 -13.05
C LEU A 206 4.87 -34.58 -11.95
N ARG A 207 5.48 -35.67 -11.46
CA ARG A 207 6.56 -35.63 -10.45
C ARG A 207 7.89 -35.04 -10.96
N ARG A 208 8.09 -34.89 -12.26
CA ARG A 208 9.28 -34.23 -12.85
C ARG A 208 9.09 -32.73 -13.07
N GLY A 209 7.94 -32.20 -12.67
CA GLY A 209 7.54 -30.80 -12.90
C GLY A 209 6.88 -30.60 -14.27
N LEU A 210 6.05 -29.56 -14.37
CA LEU A 210 5.34 -29.17 -15.59
C LEU A 210 6.30 -28.44 -16.56
N GLN A 211 7.26 -29.19 -17.11
CA GLN A 211 8.19 -28.68 -18.14
C GLN A 211 7.50 -28.48 -19.50
N ASP A 212 6.35 -29.14 -19.71
CA ASP A 212 5.50 -29.03 -20.88
C ASP A 212 4.03 -29.29 -20.46
N ASP A 213 3.11 -28.45 -20.92
CA ASP A 213 1.68 -28.54 -20.64
C ASP A 213 0.96 -29.60 -21.52
N SER A 214 1.68 -30.32 -22.41
CA SER A 214 1.10 -31.43 -23.20
C SER A 214 0.50 -32.55 -22.34
N ILE A 215 0.88 -32.66 -21.07
CA ILE A 215 0.18 -33.53 -20.11
C ILE A 215 -1.24 -33.04 -19.78
N LEU A 216 -1.48 -31.73 -19.73
CA LEU A 216 -2.81 -31.16 -19.49
C LEU A 216 -3.74 -31.42 -20.67
N GLU A 217 -3.22 -31.31 -21.90
CA GLU A 217 -3.95 -31.70 -23.12
C GLU A 217 -4.42 -33.16 -23.06
N ARG A 218 -3.56 -34.08 -22.57
CA ARG A 218 -3.91 -35.50 -22.35
C ARG A 218 -4.87 -35.74 -21.18
N LEU A 219 -4.95 -34.82 -20.23
CA LEU A 219 -5.85 -34.89 -19.08
C LEU A 219 -7.19 -34.18 -19.32
N LYS A 220 -7.40 -33.50 -20.46
CA LYS A 220 -8.69 -32.91 -20.82
C LYS A 220 -9.81 -33.96 -20.78
N GLY A 221 -10.94 -33.60 -20.18
CA GLY A 221 -12.08 -34.50 -19.96
C GLY A 221 -11.93 -35.46 -18.77
N ARG A 222 -10.73 -35.63 -18.20
CA ARG A 222 -10.49 -36.35 -16.92
C ARG A 222 -10.28 -35.38 -15.76
N ALA A 223 -9.45 -34.36 -15.98
CA ALA A 223 -9.16 -33.34 -14.99
C ALA A 223 -10.26 -32.27 -14.92
N ARG A 224 -10.62 -31.87 -13.70
CA ARG A 224 -11.53 -30.76 -13.42
C ARG A 224 -10.75 -29.44 -13.44
N ARG A 225 -11.18 -28.45 -14.24
CA ARG A 225 -10.62 -27.08 -14.22
C ARG A 225 -11.04 -26.35 -12.93
N VAL A 226 -10.16 -25.50 -12.44
CA VAL A 226 -10.29 -24.65 -11.26
C VAL A 226 -9.90 -23.23 -11.68
N ASP A 227 -10.79 -22.27 -11.46
CA ASP A 227 -10.59 -20.87 -11.82
C ASP A 227 -10.75 -19.98 -10.57
N LEU A 228 -9.63 -19.71 -9.91
CA LEU A 228 -9.63 -18.96 -8.65
C LEU A 228 -9.89 -17.47 -8.87
N ALA A 229 -9.42 -16.88 -9.98
CA ALA A 229 -9.66 -15.47 -10.25
C ALA A 229 -11.13 -15.17 -10.60
N LEU A 230 -11.81 -16.10 -11.29
CA LEU A 230 -13.25 -16.00 -11.55
C LEU A 230 -14.08 -16.40 -10.32
N TYR A 231 -13.62 -17.34 -9.49
CA TYR A 231 -14.21 -17.61 -8.17
C TYR A 231 -14.20 -16.36 -7.26
N GLU A 232 -13.07 -15.65 -7.20
CA GLU A 232 -12.90 -14.43 -6.38
C GLU A 232 -13.85 -13.28 -6.74
N VAL A 233 -14.39 -13.24 -7.97
CA VAL A 233 -15.34 -12.20 -8.41
C VAL A 233 -16.78 -12.66 -8.56
N THR A 234 -17.03 -13.97 -8.73
CA THR A 234 -18.40 -14.52 -8.88
C THR A 234 -18.93 -15.25 -7.64
N GLY A 235 -18.05 -15.72 -6.76
CA GLY A 235 -18.40 -16.62 -5.65
C GLY A 235 -18.82 -18.04 -6.08
N THR A 236 -18.76 -18.38 -7.37
CA THR A 236 -19.31 -19.63 -7.91
C THR A 236 -18.54 -20.84 -7.37
N SER A 237 -19.16 -21.57 -6.44
CA SER A 237 -18.55 -22.64 -5.64
C SER A 237 -17.88 -23.77 -6.45
N ASP A 238 -18.33 -24.01 -7.68
CA ASP A 238 -17.78 -25.03 -8.58
C ASP A 238 -16.42 -24.64 -9.21
N LEU A 239 -16.06 -23.35 -9.21
CA LEU A 239 -14.78 -22.88 -9.74
C LEU A 239 -13.60 -23.12 -8.79
N ASN A 240 -13.87 -23.37 -7.51
CA ASN A 240 -12.88 -23.59 -6.44
C ASN A 240 -13.35 -24.76 -5.54
N PRO A 241 -13.47 -25.99 -6.07
CA PRO A 241 -14.16 -27.10 -5.40
C PRO A 241 -13.42 -27.59 -4.15
N PHE A 242 -14.12 -28.42 -3.37
CA PHE A 242 -13.57 -29.12 -2.21
C PHE A 242 -12.65 -30.27 -2.63
N LEU A 243 -11.62 -30.51 -1.84
CA LEU A 243 -10.65 -31.60 -2.04
C LEU A 243 -11.27 -32.96 -1.70
N VAL A 244 -10.79 -34.01 -2.37
CA VAL A 244 -11.14 -35.40 -2.06
C VAL A 244 -9.87 -36.25 -1.97
N ASP A 245 -9.85 -37.17 -1.00
CA ASP A 245 -8.78 -38.16 -0.79
C ASP A 245 -8.32 -38.82 -2.09
N GLY A 246 -7.02 -38.72 -2.41
CA GLY A 246 -6.43 -39.15 -3.68
C GLY A 246 -6.36 -38.09 -4.79
N ASP A 247 -6.66 -36.81 -4.53
CA ASP A 247 -6.49 -35.73 -5.49
C ASP A 247 -5.01 -35.38 -5.78
N ILE A 248 -4.78 -34.87 -6.99
CA ILE A 248 -3.55 -34.21 -7.44
C ILE A 248 -3.94 -32.86 -8.03
N VAL A 249 -3.42 -31.78 -7.44
CA VAL A 249 -3.62 -30.39 -7.89
C VAL A 249 -2.45 -29.96 -8.76
N ILE A 250 -2.74 -29.45 -9.95
CA ILE A 250 -1.77 -29.16 -11.01
C ILE A 250 -1.89 -27.68 -11.38
N VAL A 251 -0.79 -26.93 -11.21
CA VAL A 251 -0.72 -25.46 -11.38
C VAL A 251 0.23 -25.11 -12.54
N PRO A 252 -0.28 -24.90 -13.76
CA PRO A 252 0.54 -24.58 -14.93
C PRO A 252 0.95 -23.10 -14.99
N SER A 253 1.68 -22.74 -16.04
CA SER A 253 1.99 -21.33 -16.35
C SER A 253 0.82 -20.60 -17.01
N ARG A 254 0.71 -19.29 -16.73
CA ARG A 254 -0.18 -18.38 -17.47
C ARG A 254 0.42 -18.10 -18.84
N ARG A 255 -0.22 -18.57 -19.90
CA ARG A 255 0.26 -18.42 -21.29
C ARG A 255 -0.27 -17.18 -22.01
N TYR A 256 -1.58 -16.95 -21.96
CA TYR A 256 -2.27 -15.98 -22.79
C TYR A 256 -2.96 -14.90 -21.93
N ILE A 257 -3.22 -13.75 -22.54
CA ILE A 257 -3.80 -12.59 -21.86
C ILE A 257 -4.96 -11.95 -22.62
N LEU A 258 -5.83 -11.29 -21.86
CA LEU A 258 -6.83 -10.32 -22.29
C LEU A 258 -6.48 -8.96 -21.67
N ARG A 259 -6.98 -7.86 -22.23
CA ARG A 259 -6.96 -6.56 -21.55
C ARG A 259 -8.36 -5.99 -21.42
N ALA A 260 -8.67 -5.37 -20.28
CA ALA A 260 -9.86 -4.54 -20.11
C ALA A 260 -9.40 -3.18 -19.57
N ILE A 261 -9.66 -2.11 -20.31
CA ILE A 261 -9.14 -0.76 -20.02
C ILE A 261 -10.23 0.30 -20.06
N GLU A 262 -9.88 1.52 -19.62
CA GLU A 262 -10.74 2.69 -19.56
C GLU A 262 -11.87 2.54 -18.51
N ALA A 263 -13.14 2.71 -18.86
CA ALA A 263 -14.29 2.79 -17.96
C ALA A 263 -14.80 1.44 -17.41
N VAL A 264 -13.89 0.56 -17.01
CA VAL A 264 -14.18 -0.65 -16.19
C VAL A 264 -13.84 -0.38 -14.72
N ARG A 265 -14.38 -1.16 -13.77
CA ARG A 265 -14.09 -0.95 -12.34
C ARG A 265 -12.71 -1.44 -11.93
N ARG A 266 -12.23 -2.51 -12.57
CA ARG A 266 -10.89 -3.07 -12.39
C ARG A 266 -10.18 -3.15 -13.75
N GLY A 267 -9.58 -2.03 -14.17
CA GLY A 267 -8.76 -1.98 -15.39
C GLY A 267 -7.47 -2.78 -15.23
N GLY A 268 -7.03 -3.48 -16.27
CA GLY A 268 -5.81 -4.28 -16.23
C GLY A 268 -5.68 -5.33 -17.33
N THR A 269 -4.70 -6.22 -17.11
CA THR A 269 -4.40 -7.38 -17.96
C THR A 269 -4.81 -8.65 -17.22
N TYR A 270 -5.64 -9.47 -17.87
CA TYR A 270 -6.21 -10.69 -17.33
C TYR A 270 -5.63 -11.93 -18.01
N GLU A 271 -5.69 -13.09 -17.36
CA GLU A 271 -5.36 -14.37 -17.98
C GLU A 271 -6.48 -14.81 -18.93
N TYR A 272 -6.15 -15.15 -20.17
CA TYR A 272 -7.06 -15.83 -21.10
C TYR A 272 -6.98 -17.35 -20.90
N VAL A 273 -8.14 -17.99 -20.83
CA VAL A 273 -8.30 -19.44 -20.89
C VAL A 273 -9.17 -19.80 -22.09
N HIS A 274 -8.82 -20.88 -22.79
CA HIS A 274 -9.62 -21.32 -23.94
C HIS A 274 -11.08 -21.57 -23.57
N GLY A 275 -11.98 -20.90 -24.29
CA GLY A 275 -13.43 -20.93 -24.07
C GLY A 275 -13.99 -19.77 -23.26
N ASP A 276 -13.14 -18.83 -22.80
CA ASP A 276 -13.60 -17.57 -22.18
C ASP A 276 -14.50 -16.78 -23.12
N ARG A 277 -15.51 -16.13 -22.53
CA ARG A 277 -16.40 -15.19 -23.20
C ARG A 277 -16.22 -13.78 -22.67
N LEU A 278 -16.85 -12.83 -23.37
CA LEU A 278 -16.91 -11.43 -22.96
C LEU A 278 -17.41 -11.28 -21.52
N SER A 279 -18.42 -12.04 -21.11
CA SER A 279 -18.98 -12.08 -19.75
C SER A 279 -17.93 -12.44 -18.69
N ASP A 280 -17.03 -13.40 -18.95
CA ASP A 280 -15.91 -13.74 -18.06
C ASP A 280 -14.95 -12.55 -17.89
N LEU A 281 -14.57 -11.89 -18.99
CA LEU A 281 -13.70 -10.72 -18.94
C LEU A 281 -14.36 -9.53 -18.23
N ILE A 282 -15.67 -9.34 -18.41
CA ILE A 282 -16.44 -8.30 -17.70
C ILE A 282 -16.48 -8.61 -16.20
N ALA A 283 -16.73 -9.85 -15.80
CA ALA A 283 -16.72 -10.28 -14.39
C ALA A 283 -15.34 -10.08 -13.76
N LEU A 284 -14.26 -10.47 -14.46
CA LEU A 284 -12.88 -10.24 -14.03
C LEU A 284 -12.54 -8.75 -13.93
N ALA A 285 -13.07 -7.91 -14.81
CA ALA A 285 -12.96 -6.46 -14.76
C ALA A 285 -13.90 -5.79 -13.72
N MET A 286 -14.66 -6.58 -12.94
CA MET A 286 -15.66 -6.15 -11.95
C MET A 286 -16.79 -5.27 -12.54
N GLY A 287 -17.11 -5.47 -13.82
CA GLY A 287 -18.15 -4.72 -14.52
C GLY A 287 -17.74 -3.32 -15.00
N PRO A 288 -18.67 -2.58 -15.62
CA PRO A 288 -18.42 -1.21 -16.05
C PRO A 288 -18.37 -0.26 -14.86
N SER A 289 -17.53 0.77 -14.97
CA SER A 289 -17.62 1.95 -14.11
C SER A 289 -18.93 2.69 -14.42
N SER A 290 -19.57 3.28 -13.41
CA SER A 290 -20.90 3.93 -13.50
C SER A 290 -21.02 5.06 -14.54
N HIS A 291 -19.90 5.50 -15.10
CA HIS A 291 -19.76 6.63 -16.01
C HIS A 291 -19.35 6.21 -17.43
N TYR A 292 -19.32 4.90 -17.72
CA TYR A 292 -19.14 4.38 -19.08
C TYR A 292 -20.23 4.84 -20.04
N ASP A 293 -19.88 4.89 -21.32
CA ASP A 293 -20.80 5.06 -22.43
C ASP A 293 -21.04 3.70 -23.11
N ALA A 294 -22.24 3.14 -22.91
CA ALA A 294 -22.68 1.91 -23.56
C ALA A 294 -22.64 2.00 -25.11
N ASN A 295 -22.65 3.21 -25.69
CA ASN A 295 -22.50 3.40 -27.13
C ASN A 295 -21.06 3.39 -27.63
N ASN A 296 -20.06 3.36 -26.75
CA ASN A 296 -18.64 3.35 -27.12
C ASN A 296 -17.84 2.26 -26.39
N VAL A 297 -18.40 1.05 -26.39
CA VAL A 297 -17.71 -0.18 -25.99
C VAL A 297 -17.28 -0.98 -27.22
N TYR A 298 -15.99 -1.32 -27.29
CA TYR A 298 -15.40 -2.03 -28.42
C TYR A 298 -14.43 -3.11 -27.96
N LEU A 299 -14.47 -4.26 -28.64
CA LEU A 299 -13.44 -5.30 -28.56
C LEU A 299 -12.49 -5.12 -29.75
N PHE A 300 -11.20 -4.97 -29.46
CA PHE A 300 -10.14 -4.92 -30.47
C PHE A 300 -9.44 -6.27 -30.52
N ARG A 301 -9.50 -6.93 -31.68
CA ARG A 301 -8.91 -8.25 -31.94
C ARG A 301 -7.82 -8.14 -32.99
N TYR A 302 -6.66 -8.72 -32.78
CA TYR A 302 -5.62 -8.75 -33.81
C TYR A 302 -6.05 -9.65 -34.97
N THR A 303 -5.90 -9.15 -36.20
CA THR A 303 -6.14 -9.97 -37.40
C THR A 303 -5.03 -11.01 -37.56
N HIS A 304 -5.26 -12.03 -38.39
CA HIS A 304 -4.31 -13.14 -38.61
C HIS A 304 -2.94 -12.71 -39.17
N SER A 305 -2.75 -11.44 -39.57
CA SER A 305 -1.44 -10.88 -39.96
C SER A 305 -0.65 -10.28 -38.79
N GLY A 306 -1.25 -10.15 -37.60
CA GLY A 306 -0.65 -9.51 -36.41
C GLY A 306 -0.43 -7.99 -36.51
N THR A 307 -0.69 -7.40 -37.68
CA THR A 307 -0.36 -5.99 -38.01
C THR A 307 -1.56 -5.05 -38.04
N GLN A 308 -2.77 -5.58 -37.98
CA GLN A 308 -4.02 -4.81 -37.97
C GLN A 308 -4.93 -5.33 -36.85
N HIS A 309 -5.87 -4.48 -36.42
CA HIS A 309 -6.92 -4.87 -35.49
C HIS A 309 -8.30 -4.78 -36.16
N GLU A 310 -9.13 -5.79 -35.96
CA GLU A 310 -10.57 -5.67 -36.13
C GLU A 310 -11.16 -4.95 -34.91
N ARG A 311 -12.16 -4.09 -35.13
CA ARG A 311 -12.88 -3.37 -34.07
C ARG A 311 -14.34 -3.79 -34.05
N ILE A 312 -14.64 -4.76 -33.19
CA ILE A 312 -15.98 -5.30 -32.97
C ILE A 312 -16.71 -4.39 -31.98
N ARG A 313 -17.94 -3.96 -32.30
CA ARG A 313 -18.80 -3.26 -31.32
C ARG A 313 -19.35 -4.27 -30.32
N VAL A 314 -19.34 -3.91 -29.04
CA VAL A 314 -19.85 -4.75 -27.95
C VAL A 314 -21.13 -4.13 -27.39
N ASP A 315 -22.16 -4.95 -27.15
CA ASP A 315 -23.25 -4.60 -26.23
C ASP A 315 -22.94 -5.23 -24.86
N MET A 316 -22.45 -4.39 -23.95
CA MET A 316 -21.92 -4.84 -22.67
C MET A 316 -23.05 -5.19 -21.69
N ASP A 317 -24.19 -4.53 -21.80
CA ASP A 317 -25.35 -4.72 -20.92
C ASP A 317 -26.14 -5.98 -21.30
N ALA A 318 -26.29 -6.24 -22.60
CA ALA A 318 -26.86 -7.51 -23.09
C ALA A 318 -25.97 -8.71 -22.70
N ALA A 319 -24.64 -8.59 -22.77
CA ALA A 319 -23.71 -9.62 -22.33
C ALA A 319 -23.81 -9.89 -20.81
N ILE A 320 -23.92 -8.85 -19.99
CA ILE A 320 -24.15 -8.97 -18.53
C ILE A 320 -25.51 -9.60 -18.22
N ALA A 321 -26.54 -9.30 -19.04
CA ALA A 321 -27.87 -9.90 -18.93
C ALA A 321 -27.95 -11.37 -19.42
N GLY A 322 -26.86 -11.91 -19.99
CA GLY A 322 -26.78 -13.30 -20.45
C GLY A 322 -27.27 -13.55 -21.88
N ASP A 323 -27.34 -12.51 -22.74
CA ASP A 323 -27.61 -12.70 -24.16
C ASP A 323 -26.43 -13.37 -24.87
N ALA A 324 -26.62 -14.61 -25.30
CA ALA A 324 -25.63 -15.42 -26.01
C ALA A 324 -25.20 -14.85 -27.38
N ALA A 325 -25.96 -13.90 -27.96
CA ALA A 325 -25.55 -13.17 -29.17
C ALA A 325 -24.61 -11.99 -28.85
N ALA A 326 -24.73 -11.39 -27.67
CA ALA A 326 -23.84 -10.34 -27.18
C ALA A 326 -22.59 -10.90 -26.50
N ASP A 327 -22.68 -12.08 -25.88
CA ASP A 327 -21.60 -12.72 -25.13
C ASP A 327 -20.57 -13.42 -26.05
N ILE A 328 -19.84 -12.59 -26.80
CA ILE A 328 -18.84 -12.96 -27.81
C ILE A 328 -17.73 -13.84 -27.21
N SER A 329 -17.34 -14.91 -27.94
CA SER A 329 -16.17 -15.72 -27.60
C SER A 329 -14.88 -14.91 -27.78
N LEU A 330 -14.02 -14.91 -26.77
CA LEU A 330 -12.76 -14.18 -26.79
C LEU A 330 -11.63 -14.99 -27.44
N GLU A 331 -10.58 -14.29 -27.85
CA GLU A 331 -9.35 -14.84 -28.41
C GLU A 331 -8.11 -14.33 -27.66
N PRO A 332 -6.96 -15.05 -27.70
CA PRO A 332 -5.71 -14.60 -27.10
C PRO A 332 -5.29 -13.21 -27.60
N GLY A 333 -5.12 -12.25 -26.68
CA GLY A 333 -4.69 -10.90 -27.00
C GLY A 333 -5.80 -9.91 -27.34
N ASP A 334 -7.08 -10.26 -27.14
CA ASP A 334 -8.20 -9.31 -27.25
C ASP A 334 -8.12 -8.17 -26.22
N TRP A 335 -8.47 -6.94 -26.64
CA TRP A 335 -8.55 -5.76 -25.77
C TRP A 335 -10.00 -5.22 -25.73
N LEU A 336 -10.66 -5.33 -24.58
CA LEU A 336 -11.91 -4.66 -24.29
C LEU A 336 -11.65 -3.20 -23.89
N VAL A 337 -12.17 -2.27 -24.70
CA VAL A 337 -12.04 -0.83 -24.51
C VAL A 337 -13.43 -0.25 -24.24
N VAL A 338 -13.66 0.17 -22.99
CA VAL A 338 -14.95 0.71 -22.54
C VAL A 338 -14.80 2.22 -22.36
N LYS A 339 -15.31 3.07 -23.26
CA LYS A 339 -15.10 4.52 -23.10
C LYS A 339 -16.00 5.13 -22.02
N SER A 340 -15.50 6.17 -21.34
CA SER A 340 -16.31 7.06 -20.49
C SER A 340 -17.22 7.94 -21.35
N ARG A 341 -18.33 8.41 -20.77
CA ARG A 341 -19.17 9.47 -21.38
C ARG A 341 -18.32 10.74 -21.55
N ALA A 342 -18.42 11.38 -22.71
CA ALA A 342 -17.53 12.49 -23.10
C ALA A 342 -17.51 13.66 -22.10
N ASN A 343 -18.64 13.93 -21.43
CA ASN A 343 -18.77 15.02 -20.45
C ASN A 343 -18.61 14.53 -19.00
N PHE A 344 -18.11 13.31 -18.75
CA PHE A 344 -17.83 12.84 -17.40
C PHE A 344 -16.47 13.35 -16.91
N GLN A 345 -16.49 14.47 -16.20
CA GLN A 345 -15.37 14.85 -15.35
C GLN A 345 -15.38 14.00 -14.07
N ARG A 346 -14.21 13.45 -13.70
CA ARG A 346 -14.01 12.91 -12.35
C ARG A 346 -14.04 14.09 -11.37
N GLN A 347 -14.65 13.88 -10.20
CA GLN A 347 -14.60 14.87 -9.11
C GLN A 347 -13.15 15.26 -8.85
N SER A 348 -12.81 16.48 -9.23
CA SER A 348 -11.46 17.01 -9.22
C SER A 348 -11.37 18.04 -8.11
N THR A 349 -10.21 18.12 -7.45
CA THR A 349 -10.03 19.04 -6.33
C THR A 349 -8.73 19.82 -6.42
N VAL A 350 -8.78 21.04 -5.93
CA VAL A 350 -7.62 21.88 -5.62
C VAL A 350 -7.49 22.06 -4.12
N ARG A 351 -6.31 22.40 -3.63
CA ARG A 351 -6.07 22.62 -2.20
C ARG A 351 -5.65 24.06 -1.95
N LEU A 352 -6.46 24.79 -1.18
CA LEU A 352 -6.23 26.18 -0.79
C LEU A 352 -5.76 26.24 0.67
N ILE A 353 -4.58 26.82 0.91
CA ILE A 353 -3.97 26.90 2.25
C ILE A 353 -3.44 28.31 2.57
N GLY A 354 -3.59 28.70 3.83
CA GLY A 354 -3.11 29.98 4.37
C GLY A 354 -4.24 30.89 4.82
N GLU A 355 -4.06 32.20 4.64
CA GLU A 355 -4.94 33.28 5.11
C GLU A 355 -6.17 33.47 4.23
N VAL A 356 -7.11 32.53 4.36
CA VAL A 356 -8.46 32.56 3.79
C VAL A 356 -9.46 32.23 4.89
N GLU A 357 -10.72 32.67 4.74
CA GLU A 357 -11.75 32.42 5.76
C GLU A 357 -11.96 30.91 5.99
N TYR A 358 -11.94 30.12 4.90
CA TYR A 358 -12.01 28.66 4.94
C TYR A 358 -10.87 27.99 4.13
N ALA A 359 -9.81 27.54 4.80
CA ALA A 359 -8.75 26.73 4.16
C ALA A 359 -9.20 25.26 3.99
N GLY A 360 -8.85 24.62 2.88
CA GLY A 360 -9.30 23.24 2.62
C GLY A 360 -9.14 22.75 1.18
N PHE A 361 -9.90 21.71 0.84
CA PHE A 361 -10.04 21.19 -0.52
C PHE A 361 -11.33 21.70 -1.15
N TYR A 362 -11.22 22.18 -2.38
CA TYR A 362 -12.35 22.71 -3.16
C TYR A 362 -12.55 21.86 -4.41
N VAL A 363 -13.79 21.46 -4.67
CA VAL A 363 -14.18 20.75 -5.90
C VAL A 363 -14.14 21.73 -7.06
N ILE A 364 -13.58 21.30 -8.19
CA ILE A 364 -13.47 22.08 -9.41
C ILE A 364 -14.01 21.32 -10.61
N ASP A 365 -14.48 22.06 -11.61
CA ASP A 365 -14.74 21.58 -12.96
C ASP A 365 -13.51 21.92 -13.82
N ASP A 366 -12.81 20.90 -14.32
CA ASP A 366 -11.54 21.07 -15.05
C ASP A 366 -11.75 21.82 -16.37
N GLY A 367 -10.84 22.77 -16.65
CA GLY A 367 -10.96 23.71 -17.77
C GLY A 367 -12.09 24.74 -17.65
N VAL A 368 -12.83 24.77 -16.53
CA VAL A 368 -13.96 25.70 -16.30
C VAL A 368 -13.69 26.60 -15.08
N THR A 369 -13.37 26.01 -13.93
CA THR A 369 -13.11 26.77 -12.69
C THR A 369 -11.80 27.56 -12.78
N ARG A 370 -11.83 28.80 -12.32
CA ARG A 370 -10.66 29.70 -12.25
C ARG A 370 -10.16 29.90 -10.83
N LEU A 371 -8.94 30.42 -10.72
CA LEU A 371 -8.28 30.74 -9.46
C LEU A 371 -9.12 31.64 -8.54
N ARG A 372 -9.81 32.64 -9.11
CA ARG A 372 -10.70 33.53 -8.34
C ARG A 372 -11.87 32.77 -7.72
N ASP A 373 -12.53 31.92 -8.50
CA ASP A 373 -13.72 31.17 -8.08
C ASP A 373 -13.44 30.32 -6.83
N VAL A 374 -12.25 29.68 -6.78
CA VAL A 374 -11.80 28.89 -5.63
C VAL A 374 -11.62 29.74 -4.38
N ILE A 375 -11.09 30.96 -4.53
CA ILE A 375 -10.86 31.88 -3.42
C ILE A 375 -12.20 32.44 -2.89
N ASP A 376 -13.15 32.72 -3.78
CA ASP A 376 -14.49 33.20 -3.38
C ASP A 376 -15.35 32.07 -2.76
N LEU A 377 -15.23 30.84 -3.25
CA LEU A 377 -15.78 29.63 -2.58
C LEU A 377 -15.22 29.43 -1.17
N ALA A 378 -13.99 29.90 -0.91
CA ALA A 378 -13.34 29.86 0.40
C ALA A 378 -13.70 31.04 1.32
N GLY A 379 -14.69 31.86 0.95
CA GLY A 379 -15.09 33.05 1.70
C GLY A 379 -14.16 34.27 1.50
N GLY A 380 -13.19 34.18 0.59
CA GLY A 380 -12.19 35.22 0.35
C GLY A 380 -10.94 35.09 1.23
N ILE A 381 -10.11 36.13 1.19
CA ILE A 381 -8.86 36.25 1.95
C ILE A 381 -9.09 37.02 3.26
N THR A 382 -8.28 36.77 4.30
CA THR A 382 -8.33 37.55 5.55
C THR A 382 -7.58 38.88 5.40
N GLU A 383 -7.81 39.84 6.33
CA GLU A 383 -6.99 41.07 6.43
C GLU A 383 -5.50 40.81 6.73
N LEU A 384 -5.15 39.56 7.09
CA LEU A 384 -3.79 39.13 7.34
C LEU A 384 -3.17 38.44 6.12
N ALA A 385 -3.85 38.32 4.97
CA ALA A 385 -3.28 37.74 3.76
C ALA A 385 -2.15 38.59 3.15
N SER A 386 -1.18 37.92 2.50
CA SER A 386 -0.05 38.53 1.80
C SER A 386 -0.09 38.21 0.30
N LEU A 387 -0.91 38.94 -0.46
CA LEU A 387 -0.99 38.82 -1.92
C LEU A 387 0.40 38.82 -2.62
N PRO A 388 1.38 39.68 -2.27
CA PRO A 388 2.72 39.65 -2.89
C PRO A 388 3.58 38.40 -2.60
N LYS A 389 3.08 37.47 -1.76
CA LYS A 389 3.71 36.17 -1.45
C LYS A 389 2.80 34.99 -1.79
N ALA A 390 1.58 35.27 -2.26
CA ALA A 390 0.66 34.25 -2.71
C ALA A 390 1.15 33.62 -4.03
N ARG A 391 0.85 32.34 -4.21
CA ARG A 391 1.34 31.53 -5.34
C ARG A 391 0.43 30.33 -5.53
N ILE A 392 0.33 29.86 -6.77
CA ILE A 392 -0.24 28.56 -7.09
C ILE A 392 0.89 27.63 -7.56
N VAL A 393 0.91 26.41 -7.03
CA VAL A 393 1.86 25.36 -7.40
C VAL A 393 1.08 24.22 -8.03
N ARG A 394 1.39 23.95 -9.29
CA ARG A 394 0.86 22.86 -10.09
C ARG A 394 1.75 21.64 -9.95
N GLU A 395 1.16 20.48 -9.78
CA GLU A 395 1.87 19.20 -9.89
C GLU A 395 2.20 18.96 -11.37
N LEU A 396 3.41 18.49 -11.66
CA LEU A 396 3.89 18.19 -13.01
C LEU A 396 3.94 16.67 -13.19
N ASP A 397 3.67 16.18 -14.40
CA ASP A 397 3.73 14.75 -14.70
C ASP A 397 5.14 14.18 -14.48
N ASP A 398 5.27 12.91 -14.06
CA ASP A 398 6.55 12.30 -13.64
C ASP A 398 7.66 12.40 -14.70
N GLU A 399 7.32 12.41 -16.00
CA GLU A 399 8.28 12.58 -17.09
C GLU A 399 8.85 14.01 -17.17
N GLU A 400 8.13 15.05 -16.71
CA GLU A 400 8.66 16.41 -16.57
C GLU A 400 9.46 16.61 -15.27
N GLN A 401 9.27 15.73 -14.27
CA GLN A 401 10.00 15.80 -13.01
C GLN A 401 11.42 15.22 -13.11
N LEU A 402 11.67 14.24 -13.98
CA LEU A 402 12.97 13.58 -14.06
C LEU A 402 13.99 14.43 -14.84
N ASP A 403 15.08 14.77 -14.16
CA ASP A 403 16.19 15.54 -14.70
C ASP A 403 17.50 14.75 -14.54
N PRO A 404 17.88 13.94 -15.54
CA PRO A 404 19.00 13.01 -15.40
C PRO A 404 20.34 13.68 -15.11
N GLU A 405 20.54 14.92 -15.58
CA GLU A 405 21.78 15.67 -15.35
C GLU A 405 21.82 16.28 -13.95
N PHE A 406 20.70 16.83 -13.46
CA PHE A 406 20.63 17.30 -12.08
C PHE A 406 20.80 16.16 -11.07
N GLU A 407 20.14 15.01 -11.29
CA GLU A 407 20.32 13.82 -10.46
C GLU A 407 21.74 13.25 -10.55
N ARG A 408 22.36 13.25 -11.75
CA ARG A 408 23.78 12.88 -11.92
C ARG A 408 24.68 13.78 -11.06
N ILE A 409 24.50 15.10 -11.12
CA ILE A 409 25.28 16.08 -10.35
C ILE A 409 25.12 15.86 -8.84
N LEU A 410 23.92 15.52 -8.35
CA LEU A 410 23.68 15.17 -6.93
C LEU A 410 24.50 13.96 -6.45
N THR A 411 24.86 13.03 -7.33
CA THR A 411 25.72 11.88 -6.97
C THR A 411 27.21 12.22 -6.89
N ILE A 412 27.63 13.36 -7.45
CA ILE A 412 29.04 13.77 -7.53
C ILE A 412 29.38 14.68 -6.33
N PRO A 413 30.51 14.49 -5.62
CA PRO A 413 30.93 15.39 -4.55
C PRO A 413 31.12 16.83 -5.06
N PRO A 414 30.59 17.89 -4.40
CA PRO A 414 30.62 19.27 -4.91
C PRO A 414 32.02 19.86 -5.20
N ALA A 415 33.08 19.28 -4.62
CA ALA A 415 34.46 19.66 -4.92
C ALA A 415 34.96 19.18 -6.29
N ALA A 416 34.23 18.28 -6.94
CA ALA A 416 34.55 17.70 -8.25
C ALA A 416 33.63 18.20 -9.39
N TRP A 417 32.63 19.03 -9.09
CA TRP A 417 31.75 19.63 -10.11
C TRP A 417 32.51 20.58 -11.04
N SER A 418 32.21 20.53 -12.33
CA SER A 418 32.63 21.54 -13.31
C SER A 418 32.00 22.91 -13.01
N GLU A 419 32.46 23.97 -13.69
CA GLU A 419 31.86 25.29 -13.49
C GLU A 419 30.47 25.39 -14.13
N GLU A 420 30.26 24.69 -15.25
CA GLU A 420 28.96 24.50 -15.89
C GLU A 420 28.01 23.69 -14.99
N GLU A 421 28.48 22.61 -14.37
CA GLU A 421 27.68 21.80 -13.43
C GLU A 421 27.26 22.61 -12.19
N LYS A 422 28.15 23.44 -11.64
CA LYS A 422 27.79 24.39 -10.57
C LYS A 422 26.74 25.40 -11.02
N GLN A 423 26.88 25.97 -12.21
CA GLN A 423 25.92 26.93 -12.74
C GLN A 423 24.55 26.28 -12.98
N TYR A 424 24.53 25.08 -13.55
CA TYR A 424 23.33 24.28 -13.78
C TYR A 424 22.65 23.88 -12.46
N PHE A 425 23.41 23.38 -11.48
CA PHE A 425 22.90 23.10 -10.14
C PHE A 425 22.31 24.35 -9.48
N ASN A 426 23.03 25.48 -9.52
CA ASN A 426 22.56 26.74 -8.93
C ASN A 426 21.33 27.31 -9.64
N MET A 427 21.18 27.10 -10.94
CA MET A 427 19.97 27.44 -11.69
C MET A 427 18.80 26.55 -11.23
N ARG A 428 18.96 25.23 -11.35
CA ARG A 428 17.90 24.24 -11.12
C ARG A 428 17.47 24.13 -9.65
N SER A 429 18.40 24.35 -8.71
CA SER A 429 18.12 24.45 -7.26
C SER A 429 17.35 25.72 -6.88
N ARG A 430 17.42 26.79 -7.68
CA ARG A 430 16.64 28.03 -7.49
C ARG A 430 15.28 28.00 -8.21
N GLU A 431 15.09 27.06 -9.14
CA GLU A 431 13.86 26.90 -9.91
C GLU A 431 12.76 26.26 -9.05
N LYS A 432 11.70 27.03 -8.78
CA LYS A 432 10.52 26.53 -8.06
C LYS A 432 9.61 25.77 -9.03
N ARG A 433 9.98 24.54 -9.36
CA ARG A 433 9.21 23.63 -10.22
C ARG A 433 7.72 23.64 -9.84
N GLY A 434 6.85 23.66 -10.85
CA GLY A 434 5.41 23.72 -10.68
C GLY A 434 4.84 25.07 -10.22
N GLN A 435 5.64 26.03 -9.73
CA GLN A 435 5.11 27.34 -9.36
C GLN A 435 4.73 28.14 -10.62
N MET A 436 3.43 28.43 -10.77
CA MET A 436 2.94 29.29 -11.86
C MET A 436 3.32 30.76 -11.58
N VAL A 437 3.53 31.52 -12.65
CA VAL A 437 3.69 32.99 -12.58
C VAL A 437 2.30 33.62 -12.62
N VAL A 438 1.82 34.09 -11.46
CA VAL A 438 0.55 34.80 -11.28
C VAL A 438 0.78 35.94 -10.30
N ASP A 439 0.39 37.17 -10.66
CA ASP A 439 0.37 38.31 -9.75
C ASP A 439 -0.98 38.37 -9.02
N PHE A 440 -0.97 37.92 -7.77
CA PHE A 440 -2.13 37.93 -6.89
C PHE A 440 -2.57 39.34 -6.45
N VAL A 441 -1.75 40.37 -6.60
CA VAL A 441 -2.16 41.77 -6.39
C VAL A 441 -2.96 42.24 -7.60
N ALA A 442 -2.47 41.98 -8.82
CA ALA A 442 -3.19 42.30 -10.05
C ALA A 442 -4.54 41.55 -10.15
N LEU A 443 -4.56 40.26 -9.82
CA LEU A 443 -5.78 39.42 -9.74
C LEU A 443 -6.91 40.01 -8.85
N PHE A 444 -6.54 40.77 -7.82
CA PHE A 444 -7.50 41.41 -6.91
C PHE A 444 -7.83 42.85 -7.31
N ALA A 445 -7.04 43.47 -8.19
CA ALA A 445 -7.32 44.78 -8.78
C ALA A 445 -8.23 44.67 -10.02
N ASP A 446 -8.00 43.67 -10.87
CA ASP A 446 -8.90 43.30 -11.97
C ASP A 446 -9.18 41.78 -11.98
N PRO A 447 -10.29 41.33 -11.38
CA PRO A 447 -10.70 39.92 -11.39
C PRO A 447 -11.04 39.36 -12.77
N MET A 448 -11.17 40.20 -13.81
CA MET A 448 -11.46 39.77 -15.19
C MET A 448 -10.19 39.54 -16.02
N ASP A 449 -9.00 39.91 -15.53
CA ASP A 449 -7.72 39.68 -16.22
C ASP A 449 -7.49 38.17 -16.45
N PRO A 450 -7.48 37.69 -17.71
CA PRO A 450 -7.35 36.27 -18.01
C PRO A 450 -5.92 35.75 -17.83
N GLU A 451 -4.91 36.62 -17.73
CA GLU A 451 -3.51 36.25 -17.48
C GLU A 451 -3.28 35.92 -16.01
N GLN A 452 -3.96 36.62 -15.09
CA GLN A 452 -3.85 36.36 -13.65
C GLN A 452 -4.92 35.38 -13.15
N ASN A 453 -6.16 35.49 -13.64
CA ASN A 453 -7.28 34.64 -13.21
C ASN A 453 -7.30 33.31 -13.97
N ILE A 454 -6.18 32.58 -13.91
CA ILE A 454 -5.95 31.35 -14.68
C ILE A 454 -6.93 30.23 -14.31
N PHE A 455 -7.14 29.30 -15.25
CA PHE A 455 -7.82 28.04 -14.97
C PHE A 455 -6.97 27.17 -14.04
N VAL A 456 -7.62 26.66 -12.99
CA VAL A 456 -7.01 25.71 -12.07
C VAL A 456 -7.20 24.28 -12.59
N ARG A 457 -6.27 23.40 -12.24
CA ARG A 457 -6.24 21.98 -12.63
C ARG A 457 -6.36 21.07 -11.40
N PRO A 458 -6.79 19.79 -11.58
CA PRO A 458 -6.80 18.82 -10.51
C PRO A 458 -5.41 18.72 -9.86
N GLY A 459 -5.34 18.78 -8.53
CA GLY A 459 -4.07 18.72 -7.79
C GLY A 459 -3.39 20.07 -7.51
N ASP A 460 -3.80 21.18 -8.16
CA ASP A 460 -3.21 22.49 -7.91
C ASP A 460 -3.29 22.89 -6.41
N VAL A 461 -2.17 23.39 -5.88
CA VAL A 461 -2.06 23.90 -4.50
C VAL A 461 -1.93 25.41 -4.52
N ILE A 462 -2.99 26.10 -4.10
CA ILE A 462 -3.02 27.56 -3.96
C ILE A 462 -2.58 27.90 -2.53
N VAL A 463 -1.58 28.77 -2.41
CA VAL A 463 -0.98 29.18 -1.14
C VAL A 463 -1.11 30.69 -0.98
N ILE A 464 -1.77 31.15 0.09
CA ILE A 464 -1.93 32.57 0.42
C ILE A 464 -1.30 32.81 1.80
N PRO A 465 0.02 33.12 1.89
CA PRO A 465 0.71 33.27 3.17
C PRO A 465 0.23 34.47 3.99
N SER A 466 0.55 34.47 5.27
CA SER A 466 0.30 35.60 6.17
C SER A 466 1.24 36.78 5.94
N SER A 467 0.67 37.98 5.90
CA SER A 467 1.32 39.28 6.03
C SER A 467 1.91 39.44 7.42
N LEU A 468 3.12 38.91 7.58
CA LEU A 468 3.94 39.07 8.77
C LEU A 468 4.18 40.57 9.05
N ARG A 469 3.43 41.15 10.00
CA ARG A 469 3.63 42.51 10.52
C ARG A 469 4.87 42.57 11.44
N THR A 470 5.97 41.95 11.01
CA THR A 470 7.22 41.76 11.75
C THR A 470 8.41 41.77 10.80
N VAL A 471 9.54 42.33 11.21
CA VAL A 471 10.84 42.17 10.55
C VAL A 471 11.61 41.07 11.28
N LEU A 472 12.17 40.11 10.56
CA LEU A 472 13.04 39.09 11.15
C LEU A 472 14.44 39.67 11.36
N VAL A 473 15.00 39.55 12.56
CA VAL A 473 16.42 39.86 12.81
C VAL A 473 17.15 38.57 13.10
N SER A 474 18.11 38.20 12.25
CA SER A 474 18.74 36.88 12.22
C SER A 474 20.27 36.94 12.24
N GLY A 475 20.91 35.78 12.46
CA GLY A 475 22.36 35.68 12.61
C GLY A 475 22.83 36.15 13.99
N ARG A 476 23.89 36.95 14.05
CA ARG A 476 24.53 37.40 15.30
C ARG A 476 23.92 38.69 15.89
N ALA A 477 22.60 38.73 16.02
CA ALA A 477 21.95 39.63 16.98
C ALA A 477 22.23 39.16 18.43
N ALA A 478 21.94 40.02 19.42
CA ALA A 478 21.93 39.62 20.82
C ALA A 478 20.72 38.69 21.13
N PHE A 479 19.55 39.04 20.58
CA PHE A 479 18.32 38.25 20.64
C PHE A 479 17.72 38.10 19.23
N PRO A 480 18.21 37.15 18.40
CA PRO A 480 17.64 36.92 17.08
C PRO A 480 16.20 36.41 17.17
N GLY A 481 15.31 36.94 16.33
CA GLY A 481 13.87 36.66 16.36
C GLY A 481 13.06 37.63 15.51
N ALA A 482 11.73 37.46 15.49
CA ALA A 482 10.83 38.37 14.79
C ALA A 482 10.50 39.58 15.69
N VAL A 483 10.74 40.79 15.17
CA VAL A 483 10.47 42.07 15.82
C VAL A 483 9.22 42.70 15.19
N PRO A 484 8.23 43.20 15.94
CA PRO A 484 7.07 43.90 15.38
C PRO A 484 7.47 45.05 14.45
N PHE A 485 6.83 45.10 13.28
CA PHE A 485 7.08 46.13 12.26
C PHE A 485 6.45 47.46 12.67
N GLU A 486 7.25 48.52 12.63
CA GLU A 486 6.80 49.91 12.78
C GLU A 486 7.25 50.74 11.55
N PRO A 487 6.35 51.51 10.92
CA PRO A 487 6.69 52.35 9.78
C PRO A 487 7.77 53.39 10.13
N GLY A 488 8.73 53.59 9.23
CA GLY A 488 9.80 54.58 9.37
C GLY A 488 10.98 54.15 10.25
N PHE A 489 10.98 52.92 10.80
CA PHE A 489 12.13 52.37 11.52
C PHE A 489 13.26 51.97 10.58
N SER A 490 14.49 52.36 10.92
CA SER A 490 15.70 51.99 10.18
C SER A 490 16.17 50.57 10.52
N VAL A 491 17.11 50.04 9.73
CA VAL A 491 17.76 48.75 9.98
C VAL A 491 18.38 48.71 11.39
N ASP A 492 19.07 49.77 11.81
CA ASP A 492 19.71 49.86 13.12
C ASP A 492 18.69 49.90 14.28
N ASP A 493 17.50 50.49 14.09
CA ASP A 493 16.44 50.48 15.11
C ASP A 493 15.89 49.07 15.36
N TYR A 494 15.72 48.28 14.30
CA TYR A 494 15.34 46.86 14.42
C TYR A 494 16.45 46.03 15.08
N ILE A 495 17.73 46.31 14.78
CA ILE A 495 18.87 45.67 15.46
C ILE A 495 18.89 46.04 16.93
N ALA A 496 18.65 47.31 17.29
CA ALA A 496 18.56 47.76 18.68
C ALA A 496 17.41 47.06 19.43
N ARG A 497 16.25 46.87 18.81
CA ARG A 497 15.13 46.09 19.35
C ARG A 497 15.48 44.61 19.54
N ALA A 498 16.33 44.03 18.69
CA ALA A 498 16.91 42.70 18.87
C ALA A 498 18.07 42.65 19.91
N GLY A 499 18.17 43.65 20.79
CA GLY A 499 19.22 43.78 21.82
C GLY A 499 20.59 44.22 21.30
N GLY A 500 20.68 44.64 20.03
CA GLY A 500 21.90 45.05 19.39
C GLY A 500 22.72 43.91 18.79
N PHE A 501 23.98 44.23 18.47
CA PHE A 501 24.95 43.31 17.89
C PHE A 501 25.45 42.30 18.94
N GLY A 502 25.32 41.01 18.66
CA GLY A 502 25.72 39.93 19.56
C GLY A 502 27.24 39.70 19.61
N TRP A 503 27.67 38.75 20.46
CA TRP A 503 29.08 38.35 20.51
C TRP A 503 29.56 37.86 19.14
N ARG A 504 30.75 38.34 18.73
CA ARG A 504 31.37 38.09 17.40
C ARG A 504 30.57 38.57 16.18
N ALA A 505 29.52 39.37 16.35
CA ALA A 505 28.79 39.98 15.24
C ALA A 505 29.68 40.86 14.34
N SER A 506 29.42 40.83 13.04
CA SER A 506 29.98 41.77 12.06
C SER A 506 29.20 43.08 12.05
N ARG A 507 29.79 44.13 11.46
CA ARG A 507 29.06 45.34 11.05
C ARG A 507 28.55 45.25 9.60
N ASP A 508 29.05 44.29 8.83
CA ASP A 508 28.43 43.86 7.57
C ASP A 508 27.09 43.18 7.89
N VAL A 509 26.03 43.96 7.78
CA VAL A 509 24.62 43.56 7.88
C VAL A 509 24.04 43.57 6.48
N ARG A 510 23.19 42.59 6.19
CA ARG A 510 22.41 42.53 4.95
C ARG A 510 20.93 42.54 5.24
N VAL A 511 20.12 43.12 4.37
CA VAL A 511 18.66 43.01 4.42
C VAL A 511 18.21 42.15 3.25
N ILE A 512 17.53 41.05 3.56
CA ILE A 512 16.91 40.16 2.57
C ILE A 512 15.46 40.60 2.41
N LYS A 513 15.12 41.17 1.25
CA LYS A 513 13.82 41.80 0.98
C LYS A 513 12.70 40.78 0.88
N ALA A 514 11.60 41.01 1.61
CA ALA A 514 10.48 40.10 1.81
C ALA A 514 9.77 39.66 0.52
N ARG A 515 9.74 40.56 -0.47
CA ARG A 515 8.97 40.42 -1.72
C ARG A 515 9.82 39.83 -2.86
N THR A 516 11.10 40.18 -2.93
CA THR A 516 11.99 39.82 -4.05
C THR A 516 13.03 38.75 -3.70
N GLY A 517 13.36 38.56 -2.41
CA GLY A 517 14.49 37.74 -1.97
C GLY A 517 15.86 38.38 -2.22
N GLU A 518 15.88 39.64 -2.65
CA GLU A 518 17.08 40.44 -2.92
C GLU A 518 17.86 40.74 -1.64
N ILE A 519 19.19 40.79 -1.72
CA ILE A 519 20.09 40.93 -0.56
C ILE A 519 20.87 42.24 -0.69
N LEU A 520 20.36 43.28 -0.03
CA LEU A 520 20.94 44.63 -0.01
C LEU A 520 21.92 44.81 1.16
N GLU A 521 22.88 45.74 1.06
CA GLU A 521 23.63 46.22 2.23
C GLU A 521 22.70 47.05 3.12
N ALA A 522 22.94 47.08 4.44
CA ALA A 522 22.05 47.81 5.36
C ALA A 522 21.97 49.32 5.06
N ASP A 523 23.03 49.90 4.50
CA ASP A 523 23.12 51.33 4.17
C ASP A 523 22.41 51.67 2.84
N ASP A 524 22.09 50.67 2.00
CA ASP A 524 21.40 50.82 0.71
C ASP A 524 19.86 50.70 0.83
N VAL A 525 19.30 50.60 2.04
CA VAL A 525 17.88 50.30 2.28
C VAL A 525 17.11 51.55 2.67
N ASP A 526 16.53 52.22 1.67
CA ASP A 526 15.65 53.39 1.86
C ASP A 526 14.49 53.11 2.85
N GLN A 527 13.91 51.91 2.77
CA GLN A 527 12.79 51.50 3.62
C GLN A 527 12.77 49.98 3.88
N VAL A 528 12.70 49.63 5.17
CA VAL A 528 12.39 48.27 5.64
C VAL A 528 10.89 47.99 5.46
N GLU A 529 10.54 46.78 5.01
CA GLU A 529 9.17 46.33 4.75
C GLU A 529 8.74 45.17 5.66
N PRO A 530 7.42 44.94 5.85
CA PRO A 530 6.91 43.80 6.62
C PRO A 530 7.37 42.44 6.09
N GLY A 531 8.04 41.68 6.95
CA GLY A 531 8.60 40.37 6.63
C GLY A 531 9.99 40.39 5.99
N ASP A 532 10.70 41.53 5.96
CA ASP A 532 12.12 41.58 5.61
C ASP A 532 12.95 40.80 6.64
N ASN A 533 14.13 40.31 6.24
CA ASN A 533 15.08 39.65 7.14
C ASN A 533 16.41 40.41 7.21
N ILE A 534 16.65 41.07 8.34
CA ILE A 534 17.91 41.73 8.69
C ILE A 534 18.89 40.66 9.20
N TRP A 535 19.85 40.29 8.35
CA TRP A 535 20.84 39.26 8.64
C TRP A 535 22.17 39.89 9.09
N ILE A 536 22.48 39.71 10.38
CA ILE A 536 23.76 40.12 10.98
C ILE A 536 24.77 38.97 10.83
N LYS A 537 25.76 39.14 9.96
CA LYS A 537 26.81 38.11 9.73
C LYS A 537 27.70 37.94 10.96
N GLU A 538 28.33 36.76 11.10
CA GLU A 538 29.40 36.55 12.07
C GLU A 538 30.77 36.99 11.50
N LYS A 539 31.64 37.54 12.36
CA LYS A 539 33.05 37.78 12.01
C LYS A 539 33.77 36.45 11.77
N PRO A 540 34.41 36.23 10.60
CA PRO A 540 35.01 34.94 10.26
C PRO A 540 36.06 34.50 11.28
N VAL A 541 36.06 33.20 11.63
CA VAL A 541 37.15 32.59 12.41
C VAL A 541 38.38 32.51 11.51
N ARG A 542 39.31 33.44 11.66
CA ARG A 542 40.63 33.35 11.03
C ARG A 542 41.46 32.33 11.80
N ASP A 543 41.65 31.13 11.23
CA ASP A 543 42.62 30.18 11.72
C ASP A 543 44.05 30.61 11.30
N TYR A 544 44.67 31.40 12.18
CA TYR A 544 46.05 31.85 12.02
C TYR A 544 47.06 30.68 12.05
N TRP A 545 46.72 29.53 12.63
CA TRP A 545 47.58 28.36 12.70
C TRP A 545 47.56 27.57 11.39
N LEU A 546 46.39 27.43 10.76
CA LEU A 546 46.27 26.89 9.41
C LEU A 546 47.03 27.75 8.38
N GLY A 547 46.87 29.08 8.46
CA GLY A 547 47.61 30.01 7.60
C GLY A 547 49.13 29.94 7.79
N LEU A 548 49.61 29.86 9.05
CA LEU A 548 51.03 29.68 9.35
C LEU A 548 51.57 28.35 8.78
N ARG A 549 50.80 27.25 8.89
CA ARG A 549 51.18 25.95 8.30
C ARG A 549 51.32 26.03 6.78
N GLN A 550 50.41 26.70 6.09
CA GLN A 550 50.47 26.90 4.63
C GLN A 550 51.72 27.69 4.23
N VAL A 551 52.01 28.80 4.92
CA VAL A 551 53.23 29.60 4.68
C VAL A 551 54.50 28.78 4.92
N MET A 552 54.54 27.97 5.99
CA MET A 552 55.69 27.10 6.28
C MET A 552 55.86 25.96 5.26
N SER A 553 54.77 25.39 4.72
CA SER A 553 54.83 24.39 3.65
C SER A 553 55.45 24.99 2.38
N VAL A 554 54.88 26.10 1.89
CA VAL A 554 55.36 26.81 0.69
C VAL A 554 56.81 27.27 0.86
N ALA A 555 57.19 27.75 2.04
CA ALA A 555 58.59 28.09 2.33
C ALA A 555 59.52 26.86 2.30
N GLY A 556 59.07 25.71 2.79
CA GLY A 556 59.81 24.44 2.71
C GLY A 556 59.94 23.90 1.28
N GLU A 557 58.87 23.98 0.49
CA GLU A 557 58.84 23.62 -0.93
C GLU A 557 59.82 24.51 -1.74
N VAL A 558 59.74 25.83 -1.57
CA VAL A 558 60.66 26.79 -2.21
C VAL A 558 62.11 26.58 -1.76
N ALA A 559 62.36 26.32 -0.47
CA ALA A 559 63.70 26.00 0.02
C ALA A 559 64.24 24.68 -0.58
N THR A 560 63.37 23.68 -0.78
CA THR A 560 63.72 22.40 -1.43
C THR A 560 64.09 22.61 -2.90
N VAL A 561 63.33 23.43 -3.64
CA VAL A 561 63.66 23.81 -5.02
C VAL A 561 64.99 24.57 -5.08
N ILE A 562 65.23 25.52 -4.18
CA ILE A 562 66.49 26.27 -4.11
C ILE A 562 67.69 25.36 -3.80
N LEU A 563 67.51 24.33 -2.96
CA LEU A 563 68.55 23.33 -2.69
C LEU A 563 68.83 22.43 -3.89
N LEU A 564 67.80 22.01 -4.63
CA LEU A 564 67.93 21.20 -5.85
C LEU A 564 68.67 21.93 -6.99
N PHE A 565 68.58 23.26 -7.06
CA PHE A 565 69.34 24.09 -8.01
C PHE A 565 70.74 24.51 -7.49
N ARG A 566 71.24 23.92 -6.40
CA ARG A 566 72.53 24.28 -5.77
C ARG A 566 73.53 23.13 -5.67
N PHE A 567 73.26 22.04 -6.39
CA PHE A 567 74.16 20.92 -6.68
C PHE A 567 74.29 20.76 -8.20
#